data_AF-A0A5S4FHV8-F1
#
_entry.id   AF-A0A5S4FHV8-F1
#
_cell.length_a   1.000
_cell.length_b   1.000
_cell.length_c   1.000
_cell.angle_alpha   90.00
_cell.angle_beta   90.00
_cell.angle_gamma   90.00
#
_symmetry.space_group_name_H-M   'P 1'
#
loop_
_entity.id
_entity.type
_entity.pdbx_description
1 polymer ?
#
loop_
_entity_poly.entity_id
_entity_poly.type
_entity_poly.pdbx_seq_one_letter_code
_entity_poly.pdbx_strand_id
1 'polypeptide(L)'
;MTRSESLAAYLRAQARRRLDRVESNDDGRNARCALALLDAAAYAAGLPDDDPIVLLLDQAGCYGPLGCESFDPGEAGTRLIRLWQGGEPHELLLALPSAIAAANS
;
A
#
# COMPACT_ATOMS: atom_id res chain seq x y z
N MET A 1 -4.86 11.44 -11.88
CA MET A 1 -4.12 10.19 -11.67
C MET A 1 -5.10 9.05 -11.78
N THR A 2 -4.68 7.94 -12.36
CA THR A 2 -5.40 6.67 -12.31
C THR A 2 -5.39 6.11 -10.88
N ARG A 3 -6.21 5.10 -10.59
CA ARG A 3 -6.22 4.46 -9.26
C ARG A 3 -4.88 3.81 -8.97
N SER A 4 -4.35 3.09 -9.94
CA SER A 4 -3.02 2.48 -9.91
C SER A 4 -1.90 3.50 -9.65
N GLU A 5 -1.94 4.67 -10.30
CA GLU A 5 -0.99 5.75 -10.05
C GLU A 5 -1.10 6.27 -8.61
N SER A 6 -2.32 6.43 -8.11
CA SER A 6 -2.63 6.91 -6.74
C SER A 6 -2.10 5.98 -5.67
N LEU A 7 -2.37 4.68 -5.81
CA LEU A 7 -1.83 3.63 -4.97
C LEU A 7 -0.29 3.63 -5.01
N ALA A 8 0.30 3.66 -6.20
CA ALA A 8 1.75 3.66 -6.35
C ALA A 8 2.40 4.91 -5.74
N ALA A 9 1.78 6.08 -5.88
CA ALA A 9 2.25 7.32 -5.25
C ALA A 9 2.20 7.24 -3.72
N TYR A 10 1.12 6.70 -3.16
CA TYR A 10 1.00 6.48 -1.72
C TYR A 10 2.10 5.55 -1.19
N LEU A 11 2.33 4.41 -1.85
CA LEU A 11 3.36 3.45 -1.45
C LEU A 11 4.76 4.05 -1.51
N ARG A 12 5.09 4.83 -2.55
CA ARG A 12 6.36 5.59 -2.63
C ARG A 12 6.51 6.58 -1.48
N ALA A 13 5.44 7.27 -1.11
CA ALA A 13 5.46 8.20 0.02
C ALA A 13 5.72 7.48 1.35
N GLN A 14 5.11 6.31 1.58
CA GLN A 14 5.40 5.49 2.77
C GLN A 14 6.82 4.94 2.76
N ALA A 15 7.33 4.49 1.61
CA ALA A 15 8.70 4.04 1.46
C ALA A 15 9.70 5.16 1.80
N ARG A 16 9.48 6.38 1.30
CA ARG A 16 10.30 7.55 1.63
C ARG A 16 10.31 7.81 3.13
N ARG A 17 9.14 7.83 3.78
CA ARG A 17 9.03 8.01 5.24
C ARG A 17 9.79 6.94 6.02
N ARG A 18 9.92 5.72 5.48
CA ARG A 18 10.71 4.65 6.09
C ARG A 18 12.21 4.91 5.93
N LEU A 19 12.66 5.30 4.74
CA LEU A 19 14.05 5.67 4.50
C LEU A 19 14.50 6.85 5.38
N ASP A 20 13.64 7.85 5.57
CA ASP A 20 13.93 9.03 6.39
C ASP A 20 14.03 8.70 7.90
N ARG A 21 13.63 7.50 8.31
CA ARG A 21 13.62 7.02 9.71
C ARG A 21 14.57 5.83 9.94
N VAL A 22 15.49 5.57 9.01
CA VAL A 22 16.50 4.52 9.20
C VAL A 22 17.40 4.91 10.37
N GLU A 23 17.48 4.03 11.37
CA GLU A 23 18.25 4.22 12.59
C GLU A 23 19.13 2.99 12.82
N SER A 24 20.33 3.18 13.40
CA SER A 24 21.29 2.07 13.60
C SER A 24 20.79 0.94 14.51
N ASN A 25 19.72 1.17 15.27
CA ASN A 25 19.08 0.22 16.18
C ASN A 25 17.85 -0.48 15.56
N ASP A 26 17.52 -0.21 14.29
CA ASP A 26 16.32 -0.77 13.64
C ASP A 26 16.58 -2.12 12.95
N ASP A 27 17.80 -2.66 13.05
CA ASP A 27 18.25 -3.92 12.42
C ASP A 27 17.93 -3.99 10.91
N GLY A 28 17.99 -2.84 10.22
CA GLY A 28 17.65 -2.69 8.81
C GLY A 28 16.16 -2.83 8.50
N ARG A 29 15.29 -2.83 9.50
CA ARG A 29 13.84 -3.01 9.34
C ARG A 29 13.21 -1.93 8.48
N ASN A 30 13.57 -0.66 8.70
CA ASN A 30 13.01 0.41 7.89
C ASN A 30 13.51 0.35 6.45
N ALA A 31 14.76 -0.04 6.22
CA ALA A 31 15.30 -0.24 4.88
C ALA A 31 14.58 -1.38 4.13
N ARG A 32 14.39 -2.54 4.78
CA ARG A 32 13.65 -3.68 4.20
C ARG A 32 12.19 -3.33 3.90
N CYS A 33 11.53 -2.64 4.83
CA CYS A 33 10.18 -2.13 4.62
C CYS A 33 10.12 -1.16 3.43
N ALA A 34 11.04 -0.19 3.35
CA ALA A 34 11.10 0.74 2.24
C ALA A 34 11.28 0.04 0.89
N LEU A 35 12.19 -0.95 0.80
CA LEU A 35 12.41 -1.72 -0.42
C LEU A 35 11.14 -2.44 -0.85
N ALA A 36 10.50 -3.20 0.06
CA ALA A 36 9.28 -3.93 -0.23
C ALA A 36 8.14 -2.98 -0.69
N LEU A 37 8.05 -1.77 -0.13
CA LEU A 37 7.08 -0.77 -0.55
C LEU A 37 7.39 -0.16 -1.92
N LEU A 38 8.67 -0.02 -2.28
CA LEU A 38 9.06 0.43 -3.62
C LEU A 38 8.74 -0.63 -4.69
N ASP A 39 8.97 -1.91 -4.38
CA ASP A 39 8.61 -3.02 -5.28
C ASP A 39 7.09 -3.10 -5.46
N ALA A 40 6.32 -2.97 -4.37
CA ALA A 40 4.87 -2.87 -4.41
C ALA A 40 4.38 -1.64 -5.22
N ALA A 41 5.05 -0.50 -5.09
CA ALA A 41 4.72 0.70 -5.86
C ALA A 41 5.01 0.53 -7.36
N ALA A 42 6.12 -0.14 -7.72
CA ALA A 42 6.47 -0.43 -9.09
C ALA A 42 5.46 -1.39 -9.72
N TYR A 43 5.08 -2.44 -8.99
CA TYR A 43 4.03 -3.37 -9.38
C TYR A 43 2.68 -2.66 -9.59
N ALA A 44 2.23 -1.90 -8.59
CA ALA A 44 0.97 -1.16 -8.65
C ALA A 44 0.89 -0.19 -9.84
N ALA A 45 1.99 0.48 -10.17
CA ALA A 45 2.03 1.41 -11.31
C ALA A 45 1.86 0.73 -12.68
N GLY A 46 2.08 -0.58 -12.76
CA GLY A 46 1.89 -1.38 -13.97
C GLY A 46 0.48 -1.97 -14.13
N LEU A 47 -0.39 -1.84 -13.11
CA LEU A 47 -1.73 -2.39 -13.14
C LEU A 47 -2.70 -1.47 -13.90
N PRO A 48 -3.56 -2.01 -14.78
CA PRO A 48 -4.66 -1.24 -15.33
C PRO A 48 -5.73 -0.97 -14.25
N ASP A 49 -6.54 0.07 -14.43
CA ASP A 49 -7.54 0.48 -13.42
C ASP A 49 -8.70 -0.52 -13.25
N ASP A 50 -8.89 -1.41 -14.21
CA ASP A 50 -9.85 -2.53 -14.19
C ASP A 50 -9.22 -3.84 -13.70
N ASP A 51 -7.95 -3.82 -13.26
CA ASP A 51 -7.31 -4.98 -12.67
C ASP A 51 -8.11 -5.47 -11.44
N PRO A 52 -8.31 -6.79 -11.27
CA PRO A 52 -9.06 -7.33 -10.15
C PRO A 52 -8.56 -6.85 -8.77
N ILE A 53 -7.25 -6.67 -8.58
CA ILE A 53 -6.70 -6.17 -7.31
C ILE A 53 -7.11 -4.71 -7.09
N VAL A 54 -7.06 -3.88 -8.13
CA VAL A 54 -7.45 -2.47 -8.05
C VAL A 54 -8.93 -2.34 -7.72
N LEU A 55 -9.78 -3.16 -8.36
CA LEU A 55 -11.22 -3.20 -8.08
C LEU A 55 -11.52 -3.68 -6.65
N LEU A 56 -10.76 -4.64 -6.11
CA LEU A 56 -10.91 -5.08 -4.72
C LEU A 56 -10.57 -3.97 -3.73
N LEU A 57 -9.53 -3.17 -4.01
CA LEU A 57 -9.17 -2.02 -3.18
C LEU A 57 -10.23 -0.91 -3.23
N ASP A 58 -10.84 -0.70 -4.40
CA ASP A 58 -11.97 0.23 -4.56
C ASP A 58 -13.19 -0.22 -3.76
N GLN A 59 -13.54 -1.50 -3.83
CA GLN A 59 -14.61 -2.09 -3.02
C GLN A 59 -14.32 -2.03 -1.51
N ALA A 60 -13.05 -2.08 -1.12
CA ALA A 60 -12.61 -1.87 0.26
C ALA A 60 -12.65 -0.39 0.71
N GLY A 61 -13.05 0.53 -0.18
CA GLY A 61 -13.21 1.96 0.11
C GLY A 61 -11.94 2.78 -0.04
N CYS A 62 -10.87 2.22 -0.64
CA CYS A 62 -9.57 2.89 -0.66
C CYS A 62 -9.48 4.11 -1.60
N TYR A 63 -10.48 4.35 -2.45
CA TYR A 63 -10.51 5.48 -3.39
C TYR A 63 -11.71 6.40 -3.18
N GLY A 64 -12.28 6.38 -1.97
CA GLY A 64 -13.44 7.18 -1.58
C GLY A 64 -14.75 6.73 -2.24
N PRO A 65 -15.90 7.31 -1.84
CA PRO A 65 -17.24 6.91 -2.32
C PRO A 65 -17.45 7.09 -3.83
N LEU A 66 -16.66 7.95 -4.49
CA LEU A 66 -16.73 8.17 -5.93
C LEU A 66 -15.67 7.39 -6.72
N GLY A 67 -14.78 6.66 -6.03
CA GLY A 67 -13.73 5.84 -6.64
C GLY A 67 -12.65 6.61 -7.40
N CYS A 68 -12.60 7.94 -7.23
CA CYS A 68 -11.69 8.86 -7.93
C CYS A 68 -10.81 9.69 -6.98
N GLU A 69 -10.89 9.42 -5.68
CA GLU A 69 -10.11 10.13 -4.67
C GLU A 69 -8.68 9.57 -4.60
N SER A 70 -7.83 10.26 -3.83
CA SER A 70 -6.48 9.75 -3.57
C SER A 70 -6.56 8.44 -2.79
N PHE A 71 -5.62 7.54 -3.04
CA PHE A 71 -5.58 6.26 -2.33
C PHE A 71 -5.40 6.50 -0.84
N ASP A 72 -6.38 6.05 -0.05
CA ASP A 72 -6.38 6.09 1.40
C ASP A 72 -6.87 4.74 1.94
N PRO A 73 -5.97 3.90 2.47
CA PRO A 73 -6.34 2.58 3.00
C PRO A 73 -6.89 2.63 4.44
N GLY A 74 -7.14 3.84 4.97
CA GLY A 74 -7.53 4.05 6.35
C GLY A 74 -6.45 3.66 7.36
N GLU A 75 -6.78 3.66 8.65
CA GLU A 75 -5.82 3.39 9.73
C GLU A 75 -5.31 1.94 9.68
N ALA A 76 -6.20 0.96 9.52
CA ALA A 76 -5.86 -0.46 9.51
C ALA A 76 -4.94 -0.82 8.34
N GLY A 77 -5.27 -0.39 7.13
CA GLY A 77 -4.42 -0.62 5.97
C GLY A 77 -3.11 0.17 6.05
N THR A 78 -3.12 1.40 6.57
CA THR A 78 -1.89 2.17 6.84
C THR A 78 -0.98 1.41 7.82
N ARG A 79 -1.54 0.78 8.86
CA ARG A 79 -0.78 -0.02 9.83
C ARG A 79 -0.18 -1.27 9.18
N LEU A 80 -0.94 -1.98 8.35
CA LEU A 80 -0.45 -3.14 7.59
C LEU A 80 0.75 -2.75 6.70
N ILE A 81 0.59 -1.73 5.86
CA ILE A 81 1.63 -1.22 4.94
C ILE A 81 2.89 -0.84 5.70
N ARG A 82 2.72 -0.18 6.85
CA ARG A 82 3.84 0.22 7.70
C ARG A 82 4.64 -0.96 8.26
N LEU A 83 4.05 -2.13 8.44
CA LEU A 83 4.71 -3.28 9.06
C LEU A 83 5.24 -4.27 8.02
N TRP A 84 4.85 -4.10 6.74
CA TRP A 84 5.27 -4.95 5.63
C TRP A 84 6.79 -4.90 5.41
N GLN A 85 7.43 -6.05 5.36
CA GLN A 85 8.90 -6.17 5.28
C GLN A 85 9.38 -7.12 4.17
N GLY A 86 8.47 -7.70 3.39
CA GLY A 86 8.80 -8.67 2.35
C GLY A 86 7.59 -9.53 1.96
N GLY A 87 7.78 -10.37 0.95
CA GLY A 87 6.71 -11.05 0.22
C GLY A 87 6.61 -10.51 -1.20
N GLU A 88 5.77 -11.11 -2.02
CA GLU A 88 5.53 -10.65 -3.37
C GLU A 88 4.70 -9.35 -3.37
N PRO A 89 4.97 -8.39 -4.27
CA PRO A 89 4.24 -7.12 -4.36
C PRO A 89 2.71 -7.23 -4.32
N HIS A 90 2.15 -8.24 -4.98
CA HIS A 90 0.71 -8.46 -5.04
C HIS A 90 0.12 -8.97 -3.73
N GLU A 91 0.90 -9.67 -2.89
CA GLU A 91 0.45 -10.18 -1.59
C GLU A 91 0.08 -9.04 -0.64
N LEU A 92 0.88 -7.96 -0.63
CA LEU A 92 0.56 -6.76 0.14
C LEU A 92 -0.80 -6.19 -0.29
N LEU A 93 -1.02 -6.06 -1.61
CA LEU A 93 -2.25 -5.46 -2.13
C LEU A 93 -3.48 -6.32 -1.83
N LEU A 94 -3.35 -7.65 -1.92
CA LEU A 94 -4.42 -8.59 -1.60
C LEU A 94 -4.72 -8.68 -0.09
N ALA A 95 -3.74 -8.39 0.76
CA ALA A 95 -3.94 -8.40 2.22
C ALA A 95 -4.69 -7.17 2.74
N LEU A 96 -4.70 -6.07 1.98
CA LEU A 96 -5.30 -4.80 2.41
C LEU A 96 -6.82 -4.88 2.65
N PRO A 97 -7.64 -5.41 1.72
CA PRO A 97 -9.08 -5.52 1.95
C PRO A 97 -9.43 -6.31 3.21
N SER A 98 -8.73 -7.41 3.47
CA SER A 98 -8.95 -8.22 4.67
C SER A 98 -8.57 -7.48 5.95
N ALA A 99 -7.44 -6.75 5.94
CA ALA A 99 -7.03 -5.94 7.09
C ALA A 99 -8.01 -4.81 7.41
N ILE A 100 -8.57 -4.18 6.37
CA ILE A 100 -9.57 -3.12 6.50
C ILE A 100 -10.90 -3.69 7.02
N ALA A 101 -11.36 -4.80 6.45
CA ALA A 101 -12.60 -5.44 6.86
C ALA A 101 -12.57 -5.90 8.32
N ALA A 102 -11.45 -6.48 8.77
CA ALA A 102 -11.28 -6.94 10.15
C ALA A 102 -11.26 -5.81 11.18
N ALA A 103 -11.01 -4.56 10.78
CA ALA A 103 -11.06 -3.41 11.67
C ALA A 103 -12.48 -2.80 11.79
N ASN A 104 -13.37 -3.14 10.86
CA ASN A 104 -14.74 -2.64 10.79
C ASN A 104 -15.78 -3.63 11.37
N SER A 105 -15.34 -4.83 11.76
CA SER A 105 -16.15 -5.88 12.41
C SER A 105 -16.07 -5.82 13.92
#